data_AF-A0A1Q7E4X6-F1
#
_entry.id   AF-A0A1Q7E4X6-F1
#
_cell.length_a   1.000
_cell.length_b   1.000
_cell.length_c   1.000
_cell.angle_alpha   90.00
_cell.angle_beta   90.00
_cell.angle_gamma   90.00
#
_symmetry.space_group_name_H-M   'P 1'
#
loop_
_entity.id
_entity.type
_entity.pdbx_description
1 polymer ?
#
loop_
_entity_poly.entity_id
_entity_poly.type
_entity_poly.pdbx_seq_one_letter_code
_entity_poly.pdbx_strand_id
1 'polypeptide(L)'
;MLAAAAVAWACSAGGGGTVTGRPAPSPSRNPNIITADELSRVSATSLDEAVRTLRPQWLRNAPSTIRPEAEGTVVVYQDRVRLGGPESLRQINPLQVKEVRYYAPSEAELRFGPGHLHGAIEVTSITGR
;
A
#
# COMPACT_ATOMS: atom_id res chain seq x y z
N MET A 1 10.88 43.00 -58.76
CA MET A 1 10.61 43.13 -57.31
C MET A 1 9.15 43.51 -57.13
N LEU A 2 8.44 42.83 -56.20
CA LEU A 2 7.03 42.97 -55.80
C LEU A 2 5.99 42.53 -56.87
N ALA A 3 4.89 41.82 -56.58
CA ALA A 3 4.18 41.61 -55.33
C ALA A 3 3.40 40.27 -55.34
N ALA A 4 3.04 39.83 -54.14
CA ALA A 4 2.28 38.63 -53.79
C ALA A 4 0.77 38.72 -54.12
N ALA A 5 0.09 37.57 -54.26
CA ALA A 5 -1.29 37.38 -53.81
C ALA A 5 -1.67 35.88 -53.78
N ALA A 6 -2.34 35.48 -52.69
CA ALA A 6 -2.78 34.14 -52.34
C ALA A 6 -4.19 33.82 -52.85
N VAL A 7 -4.54 32.52 -53.01
CA VAL A 7 -5.92 32.02 -52.91
C VAL A 7 -5.93 30.60 -52.32
N ALA A 8 -6.85 30.39 -51.37
CA ALA A 8 -7.05 29.21 -50.52
C ALA A 8 -8.12 28.23 -51.05
N TRP A 9 -8.34 27.13 -50.31
CA TRP A 9 -9.50 26.20 -50.20
C TRP A 9 -9.04 24.72 -50.26
N ALA A 10 -9.55 23.74 -49.51
CA ALA A 10 -10.55 23.67 -48.43
C ALA A 10 -10.46 22.26 -47.77
N CYS A 11 -11.18 22.09 -46.66
CA CYS A 11 -11.22 20.96 -45.72
C CYS A 11 -11.61 19.59 -46.30
N SER A 12 -11.15 18.51 -45.65
CA SER A 12 -12.01 17.34 -45.39
C SER A 12 -11.57 16.55 -44.15
N ALA A 13 -12.59 16.09 -43.44
CA ALA A 13 -12.60 15.62 -42.07
C ALA A 13 -12.41 14.10 -41.92
N GLY A 14 -12.24 13.66 -40.68
CA GLY A 14 -12.43 12.27 -40.23
C GLY A 14 -11.11 11.56 -39.95
N GLY A 15 -10.85 11.01 -38.78
CA GLY A 15 -11.69 10.75 -37.63
C GLY A 15 -10.88 9.94 -36.62
N GLY A 16 -11.44 9.73 -35.44
CA GLY A 16 -10.95 8.74 -34.49
C GLY A 16 -9.94 9.29 -33.50
N GLY A 17 -10.44 9.97 -32.47
CA GLY A 17 -9.77 9.93 -31.19
C GLY A 17 -9.68 8.47 -30.74
N THR A 18 -8.51 7.87 -30.87
CA THR A 18 -8.13 6.80 -29.97
C THR A 18 -7.77 7.49 -28.66
N VAL A 19 -8.80 7.70 -27.84
CA VAL A 19 -8.64 7.51 -26.41
C VAL A 19 -8.14 6.07 -26.27
N THR A 20 -6.82 5.88 -26.41
CA THR A 20 -6.18 4.67 -25.95
C THR A 20 -6.53 4.65 -24.49
N GLY A 21 -7.53 3.81 -24.17
CA GLY A 21 -8.08 3.68 -22.83
C GLY A 21 -6.88 3.66 -21.91
N ARG A 22 -6.72 4.73 -21.12
CA ARG A 22 -5.71 4.78 -20.08
C ARG A 22 -5.93 3.47 -19.34
N PRO A 23 -4.98 2.52 -19.35
CA PRO A 23 -5.19 1.26 -18.65
C PRO A 23 -5.66 1.66 -17.27
N ALA A 24 -6.88 1.22 -16.91
CA ALA A 24 -7.46 1.50 -15.61
C ALA A 24 -6.33 1.29 -14.61
N PRO A 25 -6.01 2.27 -13.75
CA PRO A 25 -4.79 2.22 -12.95
C PRO A 25 -4.75 0.85 -12.31
N SER A 26 -3.82 0.00 -12.79
CA SER A 26 -3.59 -1.32 -12.23
C SER A 26 -3.52 -1.04 -10.73
N PRO A 27 -4.41 -1.62 -9.89
CA PRO A 27 -4.52 -1.24 -8.49
C PRO A 27 -3.10 -1.21 -7.98
N SER A 28 -2.59 0.01 -7.75
CA SER A 28 -1.16 0.23 -7.64
C SER A 28 -0.77 -0.65 -6.48
N ARG A 29 -0.04 -1.73 -6.79
CA ARG A 29 0.25 -2.83 -5.87
C ARG A 29 1.29 -2.28 -4.91
N ASN A 30 0.86 -1.33 -4.10
CA ASN A 30 1.72 -0.49 -3.31
C ASN A 30 2.38 -1.47 -2.33
N PRO A 31 3.71 -1.64 -2.39
CA PRO A 31 4.35 -2.70 -1.63
C PRO A 31 4.18 -2.49 -0.12
N ASN A 32 3.77 -1.29 0.31
CA ASN A 32 3.57 -0.86 1.69
C ASN A 32 2.09 -0.77 2.10
N ILE A 33 1.13 -1.09 1.23
CA ILE A 33 -0.30 -1.07 1.57
C ILE A 33 -0.96 -2.35 1.04
N ILE A 34 -1.81 -2.95 1.87
CA ILE A 34 -2.73 -4.02 1.50
C ILE A 34 -4.13 -3.46 1.64
N THR A 35 -4.87 -3.44 0.54
CA THR A 35 -6.26 -2.95 0.51
C THR A 35 -7.26 -4.06 0.85
N ALA A 36 -8.48 -3.72 1.26
CA ALA A 36 -9.56 -4.70 1.44
C ALA A 36 -9.83 -5.56 0.20
N ASP A 37 -9.62 -5.00 -1.01
CA ASP A 37 -9.74 -5.75 -2.26
C ASP A 37 -8.61 -6.79 -2.44
N GLU A 38 -7.39 -6.48 -1.98
CA GLU A 38 -6.31 -7.49 -1.94
C GLU A 38 -6.56 -8.54 -0.87
N LEU A 39 -7.10 -8.16 0.29
CA LEU A 39 -7.49 -9.10 1.35
C LEU A 39 -8.62 -10.02 0.90
N SER A 40 -9.63 -9.52 0.20
CA SER A 40 -10.77 -10.33 -0.25
C SER A 40 -10.41 -11.34 -1.35
N ARG A 41 -9.34 -11.07 -2.11
CA ARG A 41 -8.78 -12.01 -3.10
C ARG A 41 -8.02 -13.17 -2.47
N VAL A 42 -7.58 -13.03 -1.21
CA VAL A 42 -6.89 -14.08 -0.47
C VAL A 42 -7.85 -14.66 0.56
N SER A 43 -8.14 -15.95 0.45
CA SER A 43 -8.97 -16.67 1.41
C SER A 43 -8.21 -16.96 2.72
N ALA A 44 -7.71 -15.92 3.38
CA ALA A 44 -7.02 -16.02 4.66
C ALA A 44 -8.03 -15.97 5.82
N THR A 45 -7.81 -16.81 6.83
CA THR A 45 -8.67 -16.85 8.03
C THR A 45 -8.28 -15.77 9.04
N SER A 46 -7.06 -15.27 8.92
CA SER A 46 -6.42 -14.35 9.86
C SER A 46 -5.57 -13.32 9.11
N LEU A 47 -5.38 -12.14 9.71
CA LEU A 47 -4.62 -11.08 9.06
C LEU A 47 -3.13 -11.43 8.94
N ASP A 48 -2.57 -12.20 9.88
CA ASP A 48 -1.18 -12.64 9.78
C ASP A 48 -0.96 -13.56 8.57
N GLU A 49 -1.90 -14.48 8.29
CA GLU A 49 -1.87 -15.36 7.12
C GLU A 49 -1.95 -14.54 5.83
N ALA A 50 -2.85 -13.55 5.77
CA ALA A 50 -2.98 -12.64 4.65
C ALA A 50 -1.68 -11.86 4.38
N VAL A 51 -1.08 -11.29 5.44
CA VAL A 51 0.17 -10.53 5.34
C VAL A 51 1.33 -11.44 4.93
N ARG A 52 1.45 -12.65 5.49
CA ARG A 52 2.47 -13.63 5.09
C ARG A 52 2.36 -14.02 3.62
N THR A 53 1.14 -14.12 3.11
CA THR A 53 0.86 -14.52 1.73
C THR A 53 1.12 -13.38 0.75
N LEU A 54 0.59 -12.19 1.05
CA LEU A 54 0.66 -11.04 0.14
C LEU A 54 1.99 -10.29 0.22
N ARG A 55 2.56 -10.18 1.43
CA ARG A 55 3.73 -9.35 1.74
C ARG A 55 4.60 -10.01 2.82
N PRO A 56 5.20 -11.18 2.56
CA PRO A 56 6.06 -11.86 3.53
C PRO A 56 7.25 -10.99 3.99
N GLN A 57 7.66 -10.03 3.16
CA GLN A 57 8.74 -9.09 3.46
C GLN A 57 8.44 -8.15 4.64
N TRP A 58 7.17 -7.88 4.98
CA TRP A 58 6.82 -7.02 6.13
C TRP A 58 7.10 -7.70 7.47
N LEU A 59 7.04 -9.04 7.49
CA LEU A 59 7.31 -9.86 8.67
C LEU A 59 8.73 -10.40 8.69
N ARG A 60 9.46 -10.29 7.57
CA ARG A 60 10.89 -10.53 7.55
C ARG A 60 11.53 -9.39 8.33
N ASN A 61 11.83 -9.66 9.60
CA ASN A 61 12.74 -8.86 10.40
C ASN A 61 13.92 -8.49 9.50
N ALA A 62 14.11 -7.21 9.18
CA ALA A 62 15.37 -6.80 8.61
C ALA A 62 16.43 -7.26 9.61
N PRO A 63 17.34 -8.18 9.25
CA PRO A 63 18.32 -8.68 10.21
C PRO A 63 19.16 -7.49 10.64
N SER A 64 18.91 -6.97 11.83
CA SER A 64 19.75 -5.95 12.42
C SER A 64 21.00 -6.68 12.92
N THR A 65 22.03 -6.72 12.07
CA THR A 65 23.34 -7.33 12.36
C THR A 65 24.04 -6.73 13.59
N ILE A 66 23.45 -5.70 14.19
CA ILE A 66 24.03 -4.87 15.25
C ILE A 66 23.56 -5.31 16.65
N ARG A 67 22.37 -5.92 16.79
CA ARG A 67 21.86 -6.39 18.09
C ARG A 67 20.92 -7.60 17.92
N PRO A 68 21.43 -8.84 17.99
CA PRO A 68 20.58 -10.04 17.99
C PRO A 68 19.63 -10.11 19.21
N GLU A 69 19.90 -9.32 20.25
CA GLU A 69 19.15 -9.29 21.52
C GLU A 69 18.11 -8.15 21.57
N ALA A 70 18.05 -7.32 20.53
CA ALA A 70 16.91 -6.44 20.35
C ALA A 70 15.76 -7.31 19.82
N GLU A 71 15.08 -8.00 20.74
CA GLU A 71 13.83 -8.76 20.53
C GLU A 71 12.66 -7.83 20.12
N GLY A 72 12.95 -6.73 19.43
CA GLY A 72 11.97 -5.86 18.84
C GLY A 72 11.38 -6.59 17.64
N THR A 73 10.07 -6.79 17.67
CA THR A 73 9.30 -7.22 16.51
C THR A 73 8.57 -6.03 15.91
N VAL A 74 7.99 -6.19 14.73
CA VAL A 74 7.15 -5.16 14.10
C VAL A 74 6.00 -4.83 15.04
N VAL A 75 5.80 -3.55 15.34
CA VAL A 75 4.72 -3.13 16.22
C VAL A 75 3.43 -3.01 15.42
N VAL A 76 2.36 -3.64 15.90
CA VAL A 76 1.04 -3.60 15.28
C VAL A 76 0.17 -2.57 15.97
N TYR A 77 -0.47 -1.74 15.16
CA TYR A 77 -1.47 -0.76 15.53
C TYR A 77 -2.79 -1.12 14.86
N GLN A 78 -3.90 -0.94 15.57
CA GLN A 78 -5.25 -1.03 15.02
C GLN A 78 -5.98 0.26 15.32
N ASP A 79 -6.42 0.99 14.30
CA ASP A 79 -7.13 2.27 14.43
C ASP A 79 -6.38 3.26 15.36
N ARG A 80 -5.04 3.33 15.21
CA ARG A 80 -4.08 4.08 16.04
C ARG A 80 -3.89 3.59 17.49
N VAL A 81 -4.51 2.47 17.87
CA VAL A 81 -4.30 1.81 19.16
C VAL A 81 -3.17 0.79 19.02
N ARG A 82 -2.16 0.86 19.89
CA ARG A 82 -1.05 -0.10 19.91
C ARG A 82 -1.54 -1.46 20.43
N LEU A 83 -1.47 -2.48 19.58
CA LEU A 83 -1.83 -3.86 19.95
C LEU A 83 -0.66 -4.70 20.44
N GLY A 84 0.58 -4.34 20.09
CA GLY A 84 1.77 -5.10 20.48
C GLY A 84 2.56 -5.59 19.27
N GLY A 85 2.91 -6.88 19.23
CA GLY A 85 3.69 -7.48 18.16
C GLY A 85 2.84 -8.09 17.03
N PRO A 86 3.47 -8.79 16.08
CA PRO A 86 2.79 -9.42 14.95
C PRO A 86 1.88 -10.56 15.37
N GLU A 87 2.01 -11.12 16.59
CA GLU A 87 1.04 -12.09 17.10
C GLU A 87 -0.38 -11.54 17.19
N SER A 88 -0.54 -10.23 17.41
CA SER A 88 -1.85 -9.58 17.51
C SER A 88 -2.60 -9.59 16.17
N LEU A 89 -1.91 -9.70 15.03
CA LEU A 89 -2.55 -9.83 13.71
C LEU A 89 -3.42 -11.08 13.60
N ARG A 90 -3.11 -12.16 14.35
CA ARG A 90 -3.91 -13.39 14.38
C ARG A 90 -5.30 -13.19 14.96
N GLN A 91 -5.47 -12.18 15.81
CA GLN A 91 -6.73 -11.88 16.47
C GLN A 91 -7.64 -10.99 15.61
N ILE A 92 -7.12 -10.46 14.49
CA ILE A 92 -7.84 -9.55 13.61
C ILE A 92 -8.41 -10.32 12.42
N ASN A 93 -9.71 -10.17 12.19
CA ASN A 93 -10.37 -10.75 11.03
C ASN A 93 -10.12 -9.88 9.77
N PRO A 94 -9.49 -10.42 8.71
CA PRO A 94 -9.20 -9.66 7.49
C PRO A 94 -10.45 -9.10 6.80
N LEU A 95 -11.63 -9.72 6.99
CA LEU A 95 -12.89 -9.24 6.42
C LEU A 95 -13.40 -7.93 7.05
N GLN A 96 -12.93 -7.60 8.27
CA GLN A 96 -13.31 -6.36 8.97
C GLN A 96 -12.26 -5.26 8.79
N VAL A 97 -11.24 -5.51 7.97
CA VAL A 97 -10.13 -4.58 7.72
C VAL A 97 -10.37 -3.84 6.42
N LYS A 98 -10.28 -2.52 6.48
CA LYS A 98 -10.39 -1.64 5.32
C LYS A 98 -9.06 -1.56 4.57
N GLU A 99 -7.99 -1.39 5.31
CA GLU A 99 -6.63 -1.30 4.78
C GLU A 99 -5.61 -1.68 5.86
N VAL A 100 -4.48 -2.22 5.41
CA VAL A 100 -3.29 -2.43 6.24
C VAL A 100 -2.14 -1.68 5.60
N ARG A 101 -1.47 -0.84 6.37
CA ARG A 101 -0.30 -0.10 5.92
C ARG A 101 0.92 -0.53 6.72
N TYR A 102 2.01 -0.77 6.01
CA TYR A 102 3.32 -0.96 6.59
C TYR A 102 4.10 0.36 6.57
N TYR A 103 4.69 0.67 7.71
CA TYR A 103 5.63 1.76 7.91
C TYR A 103 7.02 1.17 8.11
N ALA A 104 7.95 1.56 7.25
CA ALA A 104 9.36 1.24 7.41
C ALA A 104 9.89 1.84 8.74
N PRO A 105 11.00 1.33 9.31
CA PRO A 105 11.54 1.80 10.58
C PRO A 105 11.61 3.32 10.72
N SER A 106 12.21 4.01 9.74
CA SER A 106 12.32 5.47 9.73
C SER A 106 10.95 6.18 9.75
N GLU A 107 10.00 5.70 8.95
CA GLU A 107 8.64 6.27 8.89
C GLU A 107 7.86 6.01 10.17
N ALA A 108 8.03 4.82 10.76
CA ALA A 108 7.39 4.44 12.00
C ALA A 108 7.92 5.27 13.16
N GLU A 109 9.23 5.54 13.21
CA GLU A 109 9.82 6.42 14.23
C GLU A 109 9.35 7.87 14.10
N LEU A 110 9.19 8.37 12.86
CA LEU A 110 8.64 9.70 12.61
C LEU A 110 7.17 9.82 13.04
N ARG A 111 6.37 8.76 12.89
CA ARG A 111 4.93 8.79 13.14
C ARG A 111 4.53 8.42 14.56
N PHE A 112 5.17 7.39 15.12
CA PHE A 112 4.83 6.80 16.43
C PHE A 112 5.90 7.06 17.50
N GLY A 113 7.05 7.64 17.13
CA GLY A 113 8.15 7.94 18.04
C GLY A 113 9.23 6.84 18.09
N PRO A 114 10.32 7.06 18.84
CA PRO A 114 11.44 6.13 18.93
C PRO A 114 11.02 4.77 19.50
N GLY A 115 11.70 3.70 19.06
CA GLY A 115 11.40 2.32 19.48
C GLY A 115 10.74 1.45 18.41
N HIS A 116 10.64 1.95 17.17
CA HIS A 116 10.09 1.24 16.01
C HIS A 116 11.19 0.79 15.05
N LEU A 117 12.28 0.24 15.59
CA LEU A 117 13.47 -0.18 14.82
C LEU A 117 13.18 -1.24 13.74
N HIS A 118 12.08 -1.97 13.90
CA HIS A 118 11.66 -3.02 12.97
C HIS A 118 10.49 -2.58 12.07
N GLY A 119 10.03 -1.33 12.20
CA GLY A 119 8.85 -0.81 11.51
C GLY A 119 7.57 -0.97 12.32
N ALA A 120 6.46 -0.56 11.71
CA ALA A 120 5.13 -0.65 12.29
C ALA A 120 4.10 -1.05 11.23
N ILE A 121 3.09 -1.81 11.64
CA ILE A 121 1.93 -2.14 10.80
C ILE A 121 0.72 -1.45 11.40
N GLU A 122 0.06 -0.61 10.62
CA GLU A 122 -1.21 0.02 10.99
C GLU A 122 -2.35 -0.69 10.26
N VAL A 123 -3.34 -1.12 11.02
CA VAL A 123 -4.56 -1.76 10.54
C VAL A 123 -5.70 -0.78 10.74
N THR A 124 -6.38 -0.43 9.67
CA THR A 124 -7.59 0.39 9.72
C THR A 124 -8.80 -0.51 9.56
N SER A 125 -9.68 -0.55 10.56
CA SER A 125 -10.92 -1.33 10.49
C SER A 125 -11.99 -0.61 9.67
N ILE A 126 -12.95 -1.36 9.14
CA ILE A 126 -14.11 -0.80 8.43
C ILE A 126 -15.03 -0.07 9.41
N THR A 127 -15.09 -0.55 10.66
CA THR A 127 -16.02 -0.08 11.70
C THR A 127 -15.52 1.14 12.48
N GLY A 128 -14.21 1.38 12.56
CA GLY A 128 -13.59 2.43 13.40
C GLY A 128 -13.79 3.89 12.97
N ARG A 129 -14.97 4.28 12.46
CA ARG A 129 -15.33 5.69 12.18
C ARG A 129 -15.93 6.39 13.38
#